data_AF-A0A2D4MTT7-F1
#
_entry.id   AF-A0A2D4MTT7-F1
#
_cell.length_a   1.000
_cell.length_b   1.000
_cell.length_c   1.000
_cell.angle_alpha   90.00
_cell.angle_beta   90.00
_cell.angle_gamma   90.00
#
_symmetry.space_group_name_H-M   'P 1'
#
loop_
_entity.id
_entity.type
_entity.pdbx_description
1 polymer ?
#
loop_
_entity_poly.entity_id
_entity_poly.type
_entity_poly.pdbx_seq_one_letter_code
_entity_poly.pdbx_strand_id
1 'polypeptide(L)'
;MGKFTIITDWEKMNILPRILYLFQIIPIRLGKEFFEDLNKLVLKFIWQGKKAKIKFKLLQDARIRGGFTLPNWELYYQATSLIWVKKWITLRNTRLLNLEGHDLLLGGMP
;
A
#
# COMPACT_ATOMS: atom_id res chain seq x y z
N MET A 1 26.00 8.77 7.54
CA MET A 1 25.00 8.06 6.71
C MET A 1 24.28 6.94 7.46
N GLY A 2 24.97 6.10 8.26
CA GLY A 2 24.36 4.91 8.90
C GLY A 2 23.07 5.15 9.72
N LYS A 3 23.02 6.18 10.58
CA LYS A 3 21.82 6.46 11.41
C LYS A 3 20.56 6.77 10.59
N PHE A 4 20.70 7.44 9.45
CA PHE A 4 19.57 7.79 8.59
C PHE A 4 19.00 6.56 7.88
N THR A 5 19.89 5.70 7.37
CA THR A 5 19.52 4.43 6.73
C THR A 5 18.75 3.52 7.70
N ILE A 6 19.23 3.38 8.94
CA ILE A 6 18.56 2.57 9.97
C ILE A 6 17.14 3.07 10.24
N ILE A 7 16.93 4.38 10.31
CA ILE A 7 15.60 4.97 10.53
C ILE A 7 14.68 4.67 9.34
N THR A 8 15.17 4.83 8.10
CA THR A 8 14.37 4.54 6.90
C THR A 8 14.06 3.05 6.74
N ASP A 9 14.97 2.15 7.15
CA ASP A 9 14.72 0.70 7.13
C ASP A 9 13.74 0.29 8.25
N TRP A 10 13.88 0.86 9.46
CA TRP A 10 12.91 0.62 10.54
C TRP A 10 11.50 1.08 10.16
N GLU A 11 11.37 2.23 9.50
CA GLU A 11 10.08 2.71 9.00
C GLU A 11 9.46 1.70 8.01
N LYS A 12 10.24 1.21 7.05
CA LYS A 12 9.78 0.19 6.09
C LYS A 12 9.43 -1.14 6.73
N MET A 13 10.14 -1.55 7.78
CA MET A 13 9.91 -2.85 8.40
C MET A 13 8.79 -2.82 9.44
N ASN A 14 8.51 -1.69 10.09
CA ASN A 14 7.55 -1.62 11.19
C ASN A 14 6.32 -0.73 10.90
N ILE A 15 6.49 0.41 10.24
CA ILE A 15 5.38 1.36 9.98
C ILE A 15 4.63 0.96 8.71
N LEU A 16 5.37 0.66 7.63
CA LEU A 16 4.78 0.28 6.35
C LEU A 16 3.77 -0.89 6.45
N PRO A 17 4.09 -2.05 7.07
CA PRO A 17 3.11 -3.14 7.17
C PRO A 17 1.86 -2.77 7.98
N ARG A 18 2.00 -1.92 9.01
CA ARG A 18 0.86 -1.45 9.82
C ARG A 18 -0.06 -0.55 9.00
N ILE A 19 0.50 0.40 8.25
CA ILE A 19 -0.28 1.29 7.38
C ILE A 19 -0.95 0.50 6.24
N LEU A 20 -0.24 -0.44 5.63
CA LEU A 20 -0.80 -1.32 4.60
C LEU A 20 -1.99 -2.13 5.11
N TYR A 21 -1.90 -2.67 6.33
CA TYR A 21 -3.01 -3.37 6.97
C TYR A 21 -4.25 -2.47 7.13
N LEU A 22 -4.06 -1.20 7.54
CA LEU A 22 -5.15 -0.23 7.62
C LEU A 22 -5.78 0.05 6.26
N PHE A 23 -4.97 0.23 5.21
CA PHE A 23 -5.46 0.40 3.83
C PHE A 23 -6.21 -0.83 3.32
N GLN A 24 -5.84 -2.02 3.78
CA GLN A 24 -6.55 -3.24 3.44
C GLN A 24 -7.88 -3.39 4.18
N ILE A 25 -8.04 -2.83 5.37
CA ILE A 25 -9.28 -3.02 6.16
C ILE A 25 -10.30 -1.94 5.87
N ILE A 26 -9.85 -0.74 5.52
CA ILE A 26 -10.69 0.44 5.43
C ILE A 26 -11.02 0.69 3.95
N PRO A 27 -12.24 0.38 3.47
CA PRO A 27 -12.68 0.69 2.11
C PRO A 27 -13.11 2.17 2.00
N ILE A 28 -12.29 3.10 2.50
CA ILE A 28 -12.56 4.53 2.44
C ILE A 28 -11.69 5.14 1.33
N ARG A 29 -12.31 6.00 0.51
CA ARG A 29 -11.58 6.82 -0.45
C ARG A 29 -10.78 7.88 0.32
N LEU A 30 -9.46 7.71 0.36
CA LEU A 30 -8.56 8.68 0.97
C LEU A 30 -8.30 9.81 -0.03
N GLY A 31 -8.47 11.06 0.43
CA GLY A 31 -8.13 12.25 -0.34
C GLY A 31 -6.62 12.49 -0.39
N LYS A 32 -6.16 13.30 -1.35
CA LYS A 32 -4.74 13.68 -1.48
C LYS A 32 -4.18 14.36 -0.23
N GLU A 33 -5.00 15.17 0.45
CA GLU A 33 -4.63 15.90 1.67
C GLU A 33 -4.15 14.96 2.78
N PHE A 34 -4.81 13.80 2.95
CA PHE A 34 -4.41 12.79 3.93
C PHE A 34 -2.99 12.28 3.66
N PHE A 35 -2.67 11.99 2.39
CA PHE A 35 -1.34 11.53 2.00
C PHE A 35 -0.29 12.62 2.17
N GLU A 36 -0.62 13.89 1.90
CA GLU A 36 0.28 15.01 2.14
C GLU A 36 0.62 15.18 3.62
N ASP A 37 -0.37 15.05 4.51
CA ASP A 37 -0.14 15.15 5.94
C ASP A 37 0.61 13.94 6.50
N LEU A 38 0.35 12.73 6.00
CA LEU A 38 1.17 11.54 6.27
C LEU A 38 2.63 11.76 5.85
N ASN A 39 2.85 12.27 4.64
CA ASN A 39 4.18 12.57 4.13
C ASN A 39 4.90 13.60 5.01
N LYS A 40 4.22 14.67 5.45
CA LYS A 40 4.78 15.66 6.38
C LYS A 40 5.15 15.04 7.73
N LEU A 41 4.30 14.16 8.28
CA LEU A 41 4.55 13.48 9.55
C LEU A 41 5.78 12.57 9.47
N VAL A 42 5.86 11.77 8.41
CA VAL A 42 7.01 10.88 8.14
C VAL A 42 8.28 11.69 7.94
N LEU A 43 8.23 12.78 7.18
CA LEU A 43 9.35 13.71 7.04
C LEU A 43 9.79 14.27 8.40
N LYS A 44 8.87 14.74 9.23
CA LYS A 44 9.18 15.25 10.58
C LYS A 44 9.81 14.18 11.46
N PHE A 45 9.37 12.93 11.34
CA PHE A 45 9.93 11.78 12.05
C PHE A 45 11.36 11.45 11.61
N ILE A 46 11.59 11.33 10.30
CA ILE A 46 12.90 11.04 9.71
C ILE A 46 13.91 12.12 10.09
N TRP A 47 13.51 13.40 10.02
CA TRP A 47 14.39 14.51 10.33
C TRP A 47 14.48 14.82 11.84
N GLN A 48 13.66 14.19 12.69
CA GLN A 48 13.65 14.38 14.15
C GLN A 48 13.64 15.87 14.56
N GLY A 49 12.84 16.69 13.86
CA GLY A 49 12.78 18.14 14.08
C GLY A 49 13.94 18.96 13.51
N LYS A 50 14.92 18.33 12.85
CA LYS A 50 15.99 19.03 12.12
C LYS A 50 15.49 19.50 10.74
N LYS A 51 16.17 20.49 10.18
CA LYS A 51 15.87 20.99 8.82
C LYS A 51 16.11 19.88 7.79
N ALA A 52 15.10 19.60 6.97
CA ALA A 52 15.20 18.65 5.88
C ALA A 52 16.30 19.07 4.91
N LYS A 53 17.31 18.21 4.72
CA LYS A 53 18.43 18.47 3.79
C LYS A 53 18.22 17.86 2.42
N ILE A 54 17.35 16.85 2.31
CA ILE A 54 17.11 16.09 1.08
C ILE A 54 15.65 16.29 0.65
N LYS A 55 15.44 16.53 -0.64
CA LYS A 55 14.10 16.62 -1.23
C LYS A 55 13.37 15.28 -1.08
N PHE A 56 12.09 15.32 -0.71
CA PHE A 56 11.28 14.11 -0.49
C PHE A 56 11.24 13.18 -1.72
N LYS A 57 11.16 13.74 -2.94
CA LYS A 57 11.24 12.95 -4.18
C LYS A 57 12.53 12.13 -4.30
N LEU A 58 13.66 12.67 -3.84
CA LEU A 58 14.94 11.94 -3.85
C LEU A 58 14.97 10.86 -2.77
N LEU A 59 14.28 11.06 -1.65
CA LEU A 59 14.14 10.02 -0.62
C LEU A 59 13.34 8.82 -1.14
N GLN A 60 12.29 9.06 -1.91
CA GLN A 60 11.49 7.99 -2.54
C GLN A 60 12.18 7.31 -3.71
N ASP A 61 13.21 7.94 -4.29
CA ASP A 61 13.88 7.40 -5.45
C ASP A 61 14.67 6.13 -5.13
N ALA A 62 14.92 5.32 -6.16
CA ALA A 62 15.66 4.07 -6.05
C ALA A 62 17.11 4.33 -5.61
N ARG A 63 17.68 3.38 -4.84
CA ARG A 63 19.09 3.40 -4.45
C ARG A 63 20.06 3.53 -5.63
N ILE A 64 19.69 3.00 -6.80
CA ILE A 64 20.49 3.07 -8.03
C ILE A 64 20.67 4.51 -8.50
N ARG A 65 19.70 5.39 -8.23
CA ARG A 65 19.74 6.83 -8.56
C ARG A 65 20.18 7.70 -7.39
N GLY A 66 20.75 7.10 -6.33
CA GLY A 66 21.18 7.81 -5.13
C GLY A 66 20.05 8.16 -4.16
N GLY A 67 18.87 7.55 -4.32
CA GLY A 67 17.75 7.70 -3.39
C GLY A 67 17.75 6.71 -2.23
N PHE A 68 16.75 6.80 -1.35
CA PHE A 68 16.62 5.98 -0.15
C PHE A 68 15.47 4.96 -0.22
N THR A 69 14.76 4.85 -1.35
CA THR A 69 13.64 3.93 -1.56
C THR A 69 12.54 4.12 -0.49
N LEU A 70 12.31 5.34 -0.04
CA LEU A 70 11.23 5.62 0.92
C LEU A 70 9.87 5.24 0.32
N PRO A 71 8.98 4.54 1.05
CA PRO A 71 7.68 4.18 0.52
C PRO A 71 6.85 5.41 0.11
N ASN A 72 6.15 5.29 -1.01
CA ASN A 72 5.16 6.28 -1.43
C ASN A 72 3.76 5.79 -1.02
N TRP A 73 3.20 6.39 0.03
CA TRP A 73 1.92 5.98 0.62
C TRP A 73 0.75 6.01 -0.36
N GLU A 74 0.72 6.97 -1.28
CA GLU A 74 -0.35 7.08 -2.30
C GLU A 74 -0.28 5.92 -3.28
N LEU A 75 0.92 5.58 -3.78
CA LEU A 75 1.12 4.43 -4.66
C LEU A 75 0.77 3.11 -3.98
N TYR A 76 1.17 2.93 -2.73
CA TYR A 76 0.84 1.73 -1.96
C TYR A 76 -0.68 1.59 -1.72
N TYR A 77 -1.36 2.70 -1.43
CA TYR A 77 -2.82 2.71 -1.30
C TYR A 77 -3.52 2.33 -2.62
N GLN A 78 -3.09 2.89 -3.75
CA GLN A 78 -3.63 2.55 -5.05
C GLN A 78 -3.42 1.06 -5.36
N ALA A 79 -2.19 0.54 -5.18
CA ALA A 79 -1.89 -0.86 -5.40
C ALA A 79 -2.74 -1.79 -4.53
N THR A 80 -2.94 -1.44 -3.26
CA THR A 80 -3.79 -2.19 -2.32
C THR A 80 -5.25 -2.18 -2.77
N SER A 81 -5.74 -1.05 -3.24
CA SER A 81 -7.10 -0.90 -3.79
C SER A 81 -7.31 -1.79 -5.02
N LEU A 82 -6.31 -1.83 -5.92
CA LEU A 82 -6.31 -2.71 -7.10
C LEU A 82 -6.34 -4.20 -6.72
N ILE A 83 -5.54 -4.61 -5.72
CA ILE A 83 -5.55 -5.99 -5.20
C ILE A 83 -6.93 -6.34 -4.64
N TRP A 84 -7.56 -5.42 -3.92
CA TRP A 84 -8.92 -5.60 -3.40
C TRP A 84 -9.93 -5.82 -4.52
N VAL A 85 -9.92 -4.96 -5.54
CA VAL A 85 -10.81 -5.09 -6.71
C VAL A 85 -10.59 -6.43 -7.42
N LYS A 86 -9.33 -6.82 -7.62
CA LYS A 86 -8.98 -8.13 -8.19
C LYS A 86 -9.56 -9.27 -7.34
N LYS A 87 -9.38 -9.22 -6.02
CA LYS A 87 -9.92 -10.23 -5.09
C LYS A 87 -11.45 -10.33 -5.18
N TRP A 88 -12.15 -9.21 -5.25
CA TRP A 88 -13.61 -9.20 -5.46
C TRP A 88 -14.03 -9.85 -6.77
N ILE A 89 -13.34 -9.56 -7.88
CA ILE A 89 -13.64 -10.16 -9.19
C ILE A 89 -13.40 -11.67 -9.15
N THR A 90 -12.27 -12.11 -8.60
CA THR A 90 -11.96 -13.54 -8.47
C THR A 90 -12.99 -14.27 -7.59
N LEU A 91 -13.37 -13.69 -6.45
CA LEU A 91 -14.39 -14.28 -5.57
C LEU A 91 -15.76 -14.41 -6.27
N ARG A 92 -16.15 -13.42 -7.08
CA ARG A 92 -17.39 -13.50 -7.88
C ARG A 92 -17.32 -14.61 -8.92
N ASN A 93 -16.21 -14.74 -9.64
CA ASN A 93 -16.03 -15.80 -10.63
C ASN A 93 -16.08 -17.19 -9.99
N THR A 94 -15.43 -17.39 -8.84
CA THR A 94 -15.49 -18.69 -8.13
C THR A 94 -16.91 -19.00 -7.64
N ARG A 95 -17.64 -18.01 -7.12
CA ARG A 95 -19.04 -18.20 -6.71
C ARG A 95 -19.95 -18.51 -7.91
N LEU A 96 -19.75 -17.84 -9.04
CA LEU A 96 -20.50 -18.07 -10.26
C LEU A 96 -20.26 -19.50 -10.79
N LEU A 97 -18.99 -19.92 -10.90
CA LEU A 97 -18.63 -21.29 -11.32
C LEU A 97 -19.22 -22.36 -10.39
N ASN A 98 -19.28 -22.08 -9.08
CA ASN A 98 -19.89 -23.01 -8.12
C ASN A 98 -21.41 -23.10 -8.27
N LEU A 99 -22.09 -22.00 -8.61
CA LEU A 99 -23.53 -21.98 -8.86
C LEU A 99 -23.87 -22.71 -10.16
N GLU A 100 -23.15 -22.40 -11.24
CA GLU A 100 -23.31 -23.08 -12.54
C GLU A 100 -23.00 -24.58 -12.43
N GLY A 101 -21.97 -24.96 -11.66
CA GLY A 101 -21.66 -26.36 -11.40
C GLY A 101 -22.74 -27.09 -10.59
N HIS A 102 -23.45 -26.41 -9.68
CA HIS A 102 -24.56 -27.00 -8.92
C HIS A 102 -25.84 -27.11 -9.77
N ASP A 103 -26.11 -26.14 -10.65
CA ASP A 103 -27.23 -26.19 -11.59
C ASP A 103 -27.06 -27.30 -12.65
N LEU A 104 -25.82 -27.56 -13.10
CA LEU A 104 -25.51 -28.65 -14.03
C LEU A 104 -25.70 -30.04 -13.39
N LEU A 105 -25.54 -30.18 -12.07
CA LEU A 105 -25.82 -31.43 -11.34
C LEU A 105 -27.32 -31.66 -11.09
N LEU A 106 -28.14 -30.60 -11.11
CA LEU A 106 -29.59 -30.68 -10.92
C LEU A 106 -30.38 -30.72 -12.25
N GLY A 107 -29.82 -30.20 -13.34
CA GLY A 107 -30.44 -30.15 -14.67
C GLY A 107 -30.17 -31.37 -15.56
N GLY A 108 -29.38 -32.34 -15.10
CA GLY A 108 -29.08 -33.59 -15.79
C GLY A 108 -30.07 -34.72 -15.46
N MET A 109 -31.36 -34.54 -15.74
CA MET A 109 -32.31 -35.64 -15.89
C MET A 109 -33.28 -35.31 -17.03
N PRO A 110 -33.12 -35.98 -18.16
CA PRO A 110 -34.12 -36.92 -18.66
C PRO A 110 -33.71 -38.39 -18.44
#